data_AF-A0A7J4GM06-F1
#
_entry.id   AF-A0A7J4GM06-F1
#
_cell.length_a   1.000
_cell.length_b   1.000
_cell.length_c   1.000
_cell.angle_alpha   90.00
_cell.angle_beta   90.00
_cell.angle_gamma   90.00
#
_symmetry.space_group_name_H-M   'P 1'
#
loop_
_entity.id
_entity.type
_entity.pdbx_description
1 polymer ?
#
loop_
_entity_poly.entity_id
_entity_poly.type
_entity_poly.pdbx_seq_one_letter_code
_entity_poly.pdbx_strand_id
1 'polypeptide(L)'
;MVARLVILDLLCEKEVYGPKGNAAALGVFGEDVKVLALTPQAPELTGEGEWDGIPFQRIPMPTDISSFLREGIDALVISGSRSNITQPEEWMEGCASFVRQVVEYGVPTLGICFGHQLLAHAFGGKLERQSKGFNDISSIKLLQADKLFEGCIDRPKVIFTHQDQVVSLPQRLKSLASAVHAPIAAFRIHTEEGIPMKAWGVQFHPESTPEICRYASSVGDMPFAEDDTRIEELEGSKILQNFARLALNKTPRVVVLTGAGISEESGLKTFRDNDGLWENHRLEDVASPLAWRRDPELVWRFYQARRRQLLEAEPNSAHYALAKLENKVDSFTLITQNVDDLHSRAGSKNMVQMHGQLRLLRCEYCSEIFEKMQTEDLEDDFITCQCEKGTLRPHIVWFGEEPLGMMRIEREVMAADILIVIGTSGVVYPANSILPIAKSNGAYCIGVNLEPPENVTLFDEFHQGKAGEVLPELVESLLQEWTS
;
A
#
# COMPACT_ATOMS: atom_id res chain seq x y z
N MET A 1 19.03 -11.59 10.12
CA MET A 1 18.00 -11.66 11.17
C MET A 1 17.17 -12.91 10.91
N VAL A 2 16.82 -13.69 11.93
CA VAL A 2 15.94 -14.86 11.78
C VAL A 2 14.52 -14.37 11.52
N ALA A 3 13.90 -14.77 10.41
CA ALA A 3 12.55 -14.35 10.06
C ALA A 3 11.52 -15.08 10.91
N ARG A 4 10.58 -14.34 11.53
CA ARG A 4 9.49 -14.89 12.33
C ARG A 4 8.24 -15.03 11.48
N LEU A 5 7.92 -16.27 11.11
CA LEU A 5 6.79 -16.62 10.26
C LEU A 5 5.64 -17.16 11.12
N VAL A 6 4.41 -16.80 10.78
CA VAL A 6 3.21 -17.42 11.34
C VAL A 6 2.46 -18.16 10.25
N ILE A 7 1.99 -19.36 10.55
CA ILE A 7 1.08 -20.11 9.68
C ILE A 7 -0.21 -20.44 10.42
N LEU A 8 -1.35 -20.13 9.80
CA LEU A 8 -2.63 -20.73 10.17
C LEU A 8 -2.71 -22.10 9.49
N ASP A 9 -2.39 -23.15 10.24
CA ASP A 9 -2.34 -24.53 9.79
C ASP A 9 -3.75 -25.13 9.84
N LEU A 10 -4.54 -24.82 8.82
CA LEU A 10 -5.92 -25.29 8.66
C LEU A 10 -6.00 -26.68 7.98
N LEU A 11 -4.84 -27.31 7.75
CA LEU A 11 -4.67 -28.66 7.20
C LEU A 11 -4.03 -29.64 8.19
N CYS A 12 -3.98 -29.32 9.49
CA CYS A 12 -3.33 -30.18 10.49
C CYS A 12 -3.90 -31.61 10.56
N GLU A 13 -5.12 -31.83 10.06
CA GLU A 13 -5.78 -33.15 9.97
C GLU A 13 -5.41 -33.97 8.72
N LYS A 14 -4.74 -33.37 7.73
CA LYS A 14 -4.23 -34.08 6.53
C LYS A 14 -2.82 -34.58 6.83
N GLU A 15 -2.69 -35.88 7.12
CA GLU A 15 -1.40 -36.50 7.49
C GLU A 15 -0.30 -36.32 6.45
N VAL A 16 -0.64 -36.23 5.16
CA VAL A 16 0.34 -36.16 4.07
C VAL A 16 0.39 -34.77 3.43
N TYR A 17 -0.72 -34.31 2.83
CA TYR A 17 -0.69 -33.04 2.09
C TYR A 17 -0.45 -31.84 3.01
N GLY A 18 -0.97 -31.85 4.24
CA GLY A 18 -0.81 -30.74 5.20
C GLY A 18 0.65 -30.45 5.50
N PRO A 19 1.42 -31.40 6.09
CA PRO A 19 2.84 -31.23 6.36
C PRO A 19 3.67 -30.85 5.14
N LYS A 20 3.48 -31.52 3.99
CA LYS A 20 4.26 -31.24 2.78
C LYS A 20 3.94 -29.90 2.14
N GLY A 21 2.66 -29.53 2.12
CA GLY A 21 2.20 -28.24 1.64
C GLY A 21 2.71 -27.09 2.52
N ASN A 22 2.65 -27.25 3.84
CA ASN A 22 3.21 -26.28 4.79
C ASN A 22 4.73 -26.13 4.61
N ALA A 23 5.44 -27.25 4.44
CA ALA A 23 6.89 -27.24 4.17
C ALA A 23 7.21 -26.50 2.85
N ALA A 24 6.48 -26.77 1.77
CA ALA A 24 6.68 -26.07 0.50
C ALA A 24 6.34 -24.57 0.57
N ALA A 25 5.27 -24.21 1.28
CA ALA A 25 4.83 -22.81 1.44
C ALA A 25 5.81 -21.99 2.28
N LEU A 26 6.48 -22.59 3.27
CA LEU A 26 7.41 -21.91 4.17
C LEU A 26 8.87 -22.06 3.75
N GLY A 27 9.24 -23.13 3.03
CA GLY A 27 10.62 -23.40 2.62
C GLY A 27 11.19 -22.36 1.66
N VAL A 28 10.35 -21.61 0.95
CA VAL A 28 10.76 -20.48 0.10
C VAL A 28 11.36 -19.30 0.87
N PHE A 29 11.22 -19.26 2.20
CA PHE A 29 11.80 -18.23 3.06
C PHE A 29 13.25 -18.54 3.48
N GLY A 30 13.79 -19.73 3.14
CA GLY A 30 15.14 -20.16 3.49
C GLY A 30 15.23 -20.84 4.86
N GLU A 31 16.47 -21.09 5.32
CA GLU A 31 16.75 -21.88 6.52
C GLU A 31 16.66 -21.08 7.84
N ASP A 32 16.87 -19.76 7.80
CA ASP A 32 16.88 -18.89 8.97
C ASP A 32 15.47 -18.39 9.35
N VAL A 33 14.56 -19.32 9.64
CA VAL A 33 13.17 -19.02 10.00
C VAL A 33 12.78 -19.56 11.38
N LYS A 34 11.98 -18.80 12.11
CA LYS A 34 11.25 -19.25 13.30
C LYS A 34 9.77 -19.31 12.95
N VAL A 35 9.22 -20.53 12.90
CA VAL A 35 7.82 -20.75 12.53
C VAL A 35 6.94 -20.92 13.76
N LEU A 36 5.86 -20.15 13.82
CA LEU A 36 4.76 -20.33 14.77
C LEU A 36 3.54 -20.88 14.03
N ALA A 37 3.03 -22.02 14.47
CA ALA A 37 1.83 -22.63 13.91
C ALA A 37 0.62 -22.37 14.82
N LEU A 38 -0.49 -21.93 14.22
CA LEU A 38 -1.78 -21.74 14.89
C LEU A 38 -2.80 -22.69 14.24
N THR A 39 -3.49 -23.49 15.06
CA THR A 39 -4.48 -24.49 14.61
C THR A 39 -5.83 -24.22 15.26
N PRO A 40 -6.58 -23.19 14.83
CA PRO A 40 -7.80 -22.75 15.52
C PRO A 40 -8.91 -23.81 15.58
N GLN A 41 -8.93 -24.77 14.65
CA GLN A 41 -9.85 -25.91 14.61
C GLN A 41 -9.46 -27.06 15.55
N ALA A 42 -8.21 -27.08 16.03
CA ALA A 42 -7.67 -28.08 16.96
C ALA A 42 -6.82 -27.37 18.03
N PRO A 43 -7.45 -26.56 18.90
CA PRO A 43 -6.76 -25.68 19.86
C PRO A 43 -5.97 -26.44 20.93
N GLU A 44 -6.25 -27.73 21.12
CA GLU A 44 -5.51 -28.63 22.02
C GLU A 44 -4.11 -29.00 21.49
N LEU A 45 -3.87 -28.89 20.18
CA LEU A 45 -2.57 -29.17 19.59
C LEU A 45 -1.61 -28.03 19.90
N THR A 46 -0.60 -28.31 20.73
CA THR A 46 0.48 -27.37 21.09
C THR A 46 1.81 -28.11 21.19
N GLY A 47 2.92 -27.37 21.12
CA GLY A 47 4.27 -27.94 21.27
C GLY A 47 5.12 -27.83 20.01
N GLU A 48 6.26 -28.50 20.02
CA GLU A 48 7.24 -28.46 18.93
C GLU A 48 6.98 -29.57 17.91
N GLY A 49 7.34 -29.31 16.66
CA GLY A 49 7.27 -30.29 15.57
C GLY A 49 8.15 -29.89 14.39
N GLU A 50 8.10 -30.70 13.33
CA GLU A 50 8.88 -30.50 12.12
C GLU A 50 8.06 -30.85 10.86
N TRP A 51 8.18 -30.05 9.81
CA TRP A 51 7.63 -30.32 8.47
C TRP A 51 8.75 -30.40 7.44
N ASP A 52 9.09 -31.60 6.99
CA ASP A 52 10.16 -31.86 6.01
C ASP A 52 11.44 -31.03 6.29
N GLY A 53 11.93 -31.06 7.54
CA GLY A 53 13.13 -30.32 7.98
C GLY A 53 12.89 -28.90 8.49
N ILE A 54 11.65 -28.36 8.43
CA ILE A 54 11.32 -27.02 8.95
C ILE A 54 10.76 -27.15 10.37
N PRO A 55 11.50 -26.74 11.42
CA PRO A 55 11.01 -26.78 12.79
C PRO A 55 9.94 -25.70 13.03
N PHE A 56 8.91 -26.04 13.79
CA PHE A 56 7.87 -25.10 14.19
C PHE A 56 7.49 -25.26 15.66
N GLN A 57 6.94 -24.17 16.23
CA GLN A 57 6.29 -24.19 17.53
C GLN A 57 4.80 -23.92 17.33
N ARG A 58 3.96 -24.90 17.67
CA ARG A 58 2.51 -24.75 17.67
C ARG A 58 2.05 -24.12 18.98
N ILE A 59 1.35 -22.99 18.86
CA ILE A 59 0.89 -22.17 19.98
C ILE A 59 -0.63 -21.95 19.86
N PRO A 60 -1.34 -21.66 20.97
CA PRO A 60 -2.75 -21.30 20.90
C PRO A 60 -2.95 -19.97 20.16
N MET A 61 -4.17 -19.74 19.65
CA MET A 61 -4.55 -18.44 19.10
C MET A 61 -4.30 -17.31 20.13
N PRO A 62 -3.62 -16.22 19.74
CA PRO A 62 -3.31 -15.13 20.67
C PRO A 62 -4.58 -14.39 21.10
N THR A 63 -4.73 -14.17 22.40
CA THR A 63 -5.85 -13.38 22.96
C THR A 63 -5.60 -11.87 22.88
N ASP A 64 -4.35 -11.44 23.09
CA ASP A 64 -3.89 -10.07 22.83
C ASP A 64 -3.11 -10.00 21.50
N ILE A 65 -3.85 -9.76 20.42
CA ILE A 65 -3.31 -9.68 19.06
C ILE A 65 -2.35 -8.49 18.92
N SER A 66 -2.63 -7.37 19.60
CA SER A 66 -1.78 -6.18 19.52
C SER A 66 -0.40 -6.42 20.12
N SER A 67 -0.34 -7.12 21.27
CA SER A 67 0.94 -7.52 21.85
C SER A 67 1.67 -8.54 20.98
N PHE A 68 0.94 -9.52 20.43
CA PHE A 68 1.52 -10.53 19.55
C PHE A 68 2.16 -9.92 18.30
N LEU A 69 1.51 -8.92 17.69
CA LEU A 69 2.04 -8.20 16.53
C LEU A 69 3.28 -7.36 16.86
N ARG A 70 3.33 -6.76 18.06
CA ARG A 70 4.50 -5.99 18.52
C ARG A 70 5.76 -6.84 18.74
N GLU A 71 5.63 -8.16 18.90
CA GLU A 71 6.79 -9.06 18.96
C GLU A 71 7.52 -9.21 17.60
N GLY A 72 6.96 -8.66 16.52
CA GLY A 72 7.52 -8.69 15.19
C GLY A 72 7.16 -9.98 14.45
N ILE A 73 6.34 -9.86 13.40
CA ILE A 73 5.98 -10.95 12.50
C ILE A 73 6.35 -10.52 11.08
N ASP A 74 7.10 -11.35 10.39
CA ASP A 74 7.59 -11.04 9.04
C ASP A 74 6.60 -11.47 7.96
N ALA A 75 5.86 -12.57 8.18
CA ALA A 75 4.80 -13.00 7.27
C ALA A 75 3.75 -13.86 7.97
N LEU A 76 2.53 -13.83 7.42
CA LEU A 76 1.44 -14.75 7.72
C LEU A 76 1.10 -15.58 6.48
N VAL A 77 1.09 -16.90 6.60
CA VAL A 77 0.52 -17.83 5.60
C VAL A 77 -0.74 -18.45 6.16
N ILE A 78 -1.80 -18.53 5.36
CA ILE A 78 -3.06 -19.19 5.73
C ILE A 78 -3.26 -20.34 4.75
N SER A 79 -3.18 -21.58 5.24
CA SER A 79 -3.27 -22.76 4.38
C SER A 79 -4.68 -22.97 3.82
N GLY A 80 -4.82 -23.96 2.92
CA GLY A 80 -6.12 -24.53 2.58
C GLY A 80 -6.81 -25.18 3.79
N SER A 81 -8.00 -25.76 3.60
CA SER A 81 -8.71 -26.52 4.63
C SER A 81 -9.63 -27.57 4.00
N ARG A 82 -10.05 -28.58 4.77
CA ARG A 82 -11.15 -29.49 4.41
C ARG A 82 -12.53 -28.85 4.62
N SER A 83 -12.58 -27.81 5.46
CA SER A 83 -13.79 -27.08 5.78
C SER A 83 -14.24 -26.20 4.62
N ASN A 84 -15.50 -25.77 4.70
CA ASN A 84 -16.11 -24.91 3.70
C ASN A 84 -16.52 -23.62 4.39
N ILE A 85 -16.02 -22.48 3.95
CA ILE A 85 -16.29 -21.18 4.57
C ILE A 85 -17.80 -20.85 4.57
N THR A 86 -18.55 -21.39 3.60
CA THR A 86 -20.01 -21.25 3.50
C THR A 86 -20.77 -22.14 4.49
N GLN A 87 -20.07 -22.98 5.25
CA GLN A 87 -20.58 -23.84 6.32
C GLN A 87 -19.87 -23.45 7.62
N PRO A 88 -20.34 -22.40 8.33
CA PRO A 88 -19.62 -21.81 9.43
C PRO A 88 -19.34 -22.80 10.57
N GLU A 89 -18.10 -22.79 11.05
CA GLU A 89 -17.66 -23.49 12.26
C GLU A 89 -17.22 -22.46 13.32
N GLU A 90 -17.24 -22.85 14.60
CA GLU A 90 -17.04 -21.92 15.73
C GLU A 90 -15.69 -21.16 15.68
N TRP A 91 -14.66 -21.78 15.11
CA TRP A 91 -13.32 -21.21 15.03
C TRP A 91 -13.15 -20.16 13.91
N MET A 92 -14.04 -20.17 12.89
CA MET A 92 -13.84 -19.39 11.66
C MET A 92 -13.94 -17.88 11.88
N GLU A 93 -14.89 -17.39 12.69
CA GLU A 93 -15.07 -15.95 12.91
C GLU A 93 -13.93 -15.33 13.74
N GLY A 94 -13.46 -16.05 14.76
CA GLY A 94 -12.27 -15.64 15.52
C GLY A 94 -11.04 -15.59 14.63
N CYS A 95 -10.90 -16.57 13.73
CA CYS A 95 -9.83 -16.62 12.74
C CYS A 95 -9.91 -15.47 11.73
N ALA A 96 -11.10 -15.16 11.19
CA ALA A 96 -11.32 -14.02 10.30
C ALA A 96 -10.98 -12.68 10.96
N SER A 97 -11.35 -12.52 12.24
CA SER A 97 -11.01 -11.33 13.04
C SER A 97 -9.50 -11.18 13.25
N PHE A 98 -8.81 -12.28 13.56
CA PHE A 98 -7.35 -12.31 13.70
C PHE A 98 -6.67 -11.91 12.39
N VAL A 99 -7.03 -12.54 11.28
CA VAL A 99 -6.46 -12.26 9.96
C VAL A 99 -6.68 -10.80 9.55
N ARG A 100 -7.87 -10.24 9.79
CA ARG A 100 -8.14 -8.82 9.52
C ARG A 100 -7.18 -7.92 10.28
N GLN A 101 -6.98 -8.16 11.58
CA GLN A 101 -6.09 -7.34 12.41
C GLN A 101 -4.61 -7.47 11.97
N VAL A 102 -4.16 -8.66 11.61
CA VAL A 102 -2.80 -8.89 11.10
C VAL A 102 -2.57 -8.12 9.79
N VAL A 103 -3.53 -8.17 8.87
CA VAL A 103 -3.45 -7.43 7.60
C VAL A 103 -3.50 -5.92 7.84
N GLU A 104 -4.40 -5.41 8.67
CA GLU A 104 -4.50 -3.97 8.99
C GLU A 104 -3.25 -3.45 9.70
N TYR A 105 -2.54 -4.30 10.46
CA TYR A 105 -1.23 -3.96 11.03
C TYR A 105 -0.11 -3.87 9.97
N GLY A 106 -0.35 -4.40 8.77
CA GLY A 106 0.58 -4.36 7.65
C GLY A 106 1.51 -5.56 7.56
N VAL A 107 1.22 -6.67 8.23
CA VAL A 107 2.00 -7.91 8.10
C VAL A 107 1.76 -8.52 6.72
N PRO A 108 2.81 -8.83 5.95
CA PRO A 108 2.68 -9.54 4.67
C PRO A 108 1.88 -10.83 4.83
N THR A 109 0.78 -10.98 4.10
CA THR A 109 -0.16 -12.10 4.28
C THR A 109 -0.49 -12.78 2.96
N LEU A 110 -0.43 -14.12 2.93
CA LEU A 110 -0.88 -14.94 1.81
C LEU A 110 -1.91 -15.96 2.28
N GLY A 111 -3.13 -15.89 1.74
CA GLY A 111 -4.15 -16.91 1.93
C GLY A 111 -4.25 -17.84 0.73
N ILE A 112 -4.21 -19.14 0.97
CA ILE A 112 -4.21 -20.21 -0.03
C ILE A 112 -5.51 -21.00 0.05
N CYS A 113 -6.22 -21.16 -1.08
CA CYS A 113 -7.49 -21.90 -1.18
C CYS A 113 -8.53 -21.45 -0.12
N PHE A 114 -8.71 -22.19 0.97
CA PHE A 114 -9.54 -21.75 2.09
C PHE A 114 -9.02 -20.44 2.71
N GLY A 115 -7.71 -20.24 2.84
CA GLY A 115 -7.14 -18.99 3.31
C GLY A 115 -7.49 -17.79 2.42
N HIS A 116 -7.58 -17.97 1.10
CA HIS A 116 -8.07 -16.96 0.17
C HIS A 116 -9.53 -16.62 0.43
N GLN A 117 -10.35 -17.63 0.67
CA GLN A 117 -11.76 -17.48 0.99
C GLN A 117 -11.97 -16.78 2.35
N LEU A 118 -11.21 -17.19 3.37
CA LEU A 118 -11.23 -16.59 4.69
C LEU A 118 -10.80 -15.11 4.64
N LEU A 119 -9.76 -14.77 3.87
CA LEU A 119 -9.36 -13.38 3.64
C LEU A 119 -10.48 -12.58 2.97
N ALA A 120 -11.10 -13.13 1.93
CA ALA A 120 -12.23 -12.47 1.28
C ALA A 120 -13.37 -12.23 2.27
N HIS A 121 -13.76 -13.25 3.04
CA HIS A 121 -14.79 -13.16 4.08
C HIS A 121 -14.45 -12.09 5.13
N ALA A 122 -13.21 -12.10 5.65
CA ALA A 122 -12.74 -11.14 6.63
C ALA A 122 -12.84 -9.68 6.13
N PHE A 123 -12.75 -9.44 4.83
CA PHE A 123 -12.87 -8.10 4.26
C PHE A 123 -14.20 -7.82 3.57
N GLY A 124 -15.23 -8.68 3.76
CA GLY A 124 -16.59 -8.45 3.27
C GLY A 124 -16.85 -8.92 1.82
N GLY A 125 -16.00 -9.80 1.30
CA GLY A 125 -16.22 -10.53 0.05
C GLY A 125 -17.43 -11.46 0.13
N LYS A 126 -18.05 -11.74 -1.02
CA LYS A 126 -19.14 -12.72 -1.12
C LYS A 126 -18.61 -14.04 -1.62
N LEU A 127 -19.01 -15.11 -0.95
CA LEU A 127 -18.60 -16.47 -1.22
C LEU A 127 -19.81 -17.32 -1.56
N GLU A 128 -19.62 -18.25 -2.48
CA GLU A 128 -20.66 -19.19 -2.89
C GLU A 128 -20.10 -20.61 -2.91
N ARG A 129 -20.97 -21.55 -2.55
CA ARG A 129 -20.69 -22.97 -2.65
C ARG A 129 -21.09 -23.49 -4.01
N GLN A 130 -20.15 -24.10 -4.74
CA GLN A 130 -20.47 -24.76 -6.00
C GLN A 130 -21.20 -26.10 -5.74
N SER A 131 -22.10 -26.46 -6.67
CA SER A 131 -22.84 -27.73 -6.62
C SER A 131 -21.93 -28.97 -6.72
N LYS A 132 -20.77 -28.82 -7.39
CA LYS A 132 -19.71 -29.81 -7.46
C LYS A 132 -18.38 -29.11 -7.20
N GLY A 133 -17.54 -29.73 -6.37
CA GLY A 133 -16.16 -29.26 -6.17
C GLY A 133 -15.35 -29.33 -7.46
N PHE A 134 -14.43 -28.38 -7.61
CA PHE A 134 -13.47 -28.36 -8.69
C PHE A 134 -12.15 -28.95 -8.20
N ASN A 135 -11.70 -30.00 -8.87
CA ASN A 135 -10.37 -30.55 -8.69
C ASN A 135 -9.75 -30.74 -10.07
N ASP A 136 -8.90 -29.81 -10.52
CA ASP A 136 -8.11 -29.97 -11.75
C ASP A 136 -6.92 -29.00 -11.79
N ILE A 137 -5.99 -29.25 -12.72
CA ILE A 137 -4.98 -28.29 -13.16
C ILE A 137 -5.60 -27.36 -14.20
N SER A 138 -5.51 -26.06 -13.96
CA SER A 138 -6.05 -25.05 -14.87
C SER A 138 -5.13 -23.86 -15.01
N SER A 139 -5.21 -23.19 -16.15
CA SER A 139 -4.53 -21.91 -16.36
C SER A 139 -5.33 -20.77 -15.76
N ILE A 140 -4.65 -19.84 -15.09
CA ILE A 140 -5.22 -18.56 -14.71
C ILE A 140 -4.94 -17.50 -15.78
N LYS A 141 -5.85 -16.53 -15.91
CA LYS A 141 -5.66 -15.31 -16.70
C LYS A 141 -5.35 -14.17 -15.75
N LEU A 142 -4.20 -13.52 -15.91
CA LEU A 142 -3.88 -12.30 -15.17
C LEU A 142 -4.72 -11.13 -15.69
N LEU A 143 -5.30 -10.37 -14.77
CA LEU A 143 -6.20 -9.24 -15.08
C LEU A 143 -5.48 -7.89 -14.95
N GLN A 144 -4.43 -7.84 -14.13
CA GLN A 144 -3.56 -6.67 -13.94
C GLN A 144 -2.17 -7.13 -13.49
N ALA A 145 -1.16 -6.27 -13.71
CA ALA A 145 0.19 -6.55 -13.26
C ALA A 145 0.31 -6.43 -11.74
N ASP A 146 0.99 -7.37 -11.10
CA ASP A 146 1.27 -7.35 -9.66
C ASP A 146 2.58 -8.11 -9.37
N LYS A 147 3.36 -7.63 -8.39
CA LYS A 147 4.67 -8.20 -8.03
C LYS A 147 4.56 -9.67 -7.59
N LEU A 148 3.39 -10.12 -7.11
CA LEU A 148 3.16 -11.52 -6.75
C LEU A 148 3.32 -12.48 -7.95
N PHE A 149 2.97 -12.03 -9.15
CA PHE A 149 3.04 -12.81 -10.40
C PHE A 149 4.25 -12.43 -11.28
N GLU A 150 5.22 -11.70 -10.73
CA GLU A 150 6.39 -11.25 -11.47
C GLU A 150 7.18 -12.44 -12.03
N GLY A 151 7.45 -12.39 -13.35
CA GLY A 151 8.19 -13.44 -14.05
C GLY A 151 7.41 -14.73 -14.33
N CYS A 152 6.13 -14.81 -13.97
CA CYS A 152 5.24 -15.88 -14.44
C CYS A 152 4.90 -15.70 -15.94
N ILE A 153 4.57 -16.78 -16.64
CA ILE A 153 4.07 -16.69 -18.03
C ILE A 153 2.68 -16.05 -18.07
N ASP A 154 2.21 -15.64 -19.26
CA ASP A 154 0.90 -14.95 -19.43
C ASP A 154 -0.30 -15.73 -18.84
N ARG A 155 -0.22 -17.07 -18.84
CA ARG A 155 -1.27 -17.96 -18.31
C ARG A 155 -0.69 -19.10 -17.46
N PRO A 156 -0.29 -18.79 -16.21
CA PRO A 156 0.32 -19.78 -15.32
C PRO A 156 -0.62 -20.97 -15.09
N LYS A 157 -0.09 -22.19 -15.15
CA LYS A 157 -0.82 -23.40 -14.76
C LYS A 157 -0.67 -23.61 -13.25
N VAL A 158 -1.80 -23.85 -12.59
CA VAL A 158 -1.89 -24.02 -11.14
C VAL A 158 -2.94 -25.08 -10.79
N ILE A 159 -2.86 -25.63 -9.58
CA ILE A 159 -3.79 -26.66 -9.10
C ILE A 159 -4.92 -26.04 -8.30
N PHE A 160 -6.14 -26.43 -8.62
CA PHE A 160 -7.33 -26.09 -7.86
C PHE A 160 -7.89 -27.33 -7.20
N THR A 161 -8.16 -27.24 -5.89
CA THR A 161 -8.99 -28.19 -5.15
C THR A 161 -9.85 -27.41 -4.17
N HIS A 162 -11.08 -27.11 -4.59
CA HIS A 162 -12.01 -26.31 -3.80
C HIS A 162 -13.47 -26.61 -4.17
N GLN A 163 -14.40 -26.24 -3.30
CA GLN A 163 -15.83 -26.27 -3.60
C GLN A 163 -16.46 -24.89 -3.42
N ASP A 164 -16.06 -24.18 -2.38
CA ASP A 164 -16.43 -22.78 -2.23
C ASP A 164 -15.55 -21.92 -3.13
N GLN A 165 -16.06 -20.75 -3.53
CA GLN A 165 -15.35 -19.78 -4.33
C GLN A 165 -15.76 -18.36 -3.95
N VAL A 166 -14.87 -17.41 -4.19
CA VAL A 166 -15.19 -15.98 -4.08
C VAL A 166 -15.83 -15.53 -5.39
N VAL A 167 -17.00 -14.90 -5.31
CA VAL A 167 -17.77 -14.45 -6.48
C VAL A 167 -17.87 -12.94 -6.62
N SER A 168 -17.62 -12.20 -5.54
CA SER A 168 -17.63 -10.75 -5.54
C SER A 168 -16.66 -10.19 -4.50
N LEU A 169 -15.94 -9.14 -4.89
CA LEU A 169 -15.01 -8.41 -4.04
C LEU A 169 -15.57 -7.00 -3.74
N PRO A 170 -15.48 -6.52 -2.50
CA PRO A 170 -15.71 -5.12 -2.17
C PRO A 170 -14.57 -4.25 -2.71
N GLN A 171 -14.75 -2.93 -2.70
CA GLN A 171 -13.82 -1.95 -3.30
C GLN A 171 -12.36 -2.11 -2.82
N ARG A 172 -12.17 -2.50 -1.56
CA ARG A 172 -10.82 -2.71 -0.98
C ARG A 172 -10.08 -3.91 -1.56
N LEU A 173 -10.77 -4.86 -2.20
CA LEU A 173 -10.15 -6.06 -2.76
C LEU A 173 -10.17 -5.97 -4.29
N LYS A 174 -8.99 -5.87 -4.91
CA LYS A 174 -8.88 -5.83 -6.38
C LYS A 174 -8.50 -7.20 -6.91
N SER A 175 -9.29 -7.72 -7.85
CA SER A 175 -9.01 -8.98 -8.51
C SER A 175 -7.70 -8.89 -9.33
N LEU A 176 -6.86 -9.91 -9.20
CA LEU A 176 -5.58 -10.04 -9.89
C LEU A 176 -5.63 -11.08 -11.00
N ALA A 177 -6.39 -12.15 -10.82
CA ALA A 177 -6.48 -13.24 -11.77
C ALA A 177 -7.85 -13.91 -11.74
N SER A 178 -8.20 -14.57 -12.84
CA SER A 178 -9.39 -15.41 -12.95
C SER A 178 -9.09 -16.74 -13.63
N ALA A 179 -9.95 -17.73 -13.41
CA ALA A 179 -9.97 -18.99 -14.14
C ALA A 179 -11.40 -19.26 -14.65
N VAL A 180 -11.54 -20.18 -15.60
CA VAL A 180 -12.85 -20.51 -16.21
C VAL A 180 -13.89 -20.92 -15.16
N HIS A 181 -13.47 -21.61 -14.11
CA HIS A 181 -14.33 -22.12 -13.03
C HIS A 181 -14.27 -21.27 -11.74
N ALA A 182 -13.43 -20.24 -11.70
CA ALA A 182 -13.21 -19.40 -10.52
C ALA A 182 -13.04 -17.94 -10.99
N PRO A 183 -14.11 -17.11 -10.96
CA PRO A 183 -14.07 -15.75 -11.50
C PRO A 183 -13.06 -14.86 -10.77
N ILE A 184 -12.75 -15.18 -9.51
CA ILE A 184 -11.71 -14.55 -8.71
C ILE A 184 -10.75 -15.65 -8.27
N ALA A 185 -9.70 -15.86 -9.06
CA ALA A 185 -8.66 -16.84 -8.75
C ALA A 185 -7.55 -16.24 -7.87
N ALA A 186 -7.37 -14.91 -7.93
CA ALA A 186 -6.48 -14.19 -7.02
C ALA A 186 -6.98 -12.75 -6.80
N PHE A 187 -6.66 -12.17 -5.64
CA PHE A 187 -6.91 -10.74 -5.35
C PHE A 187 -5.84 -10.15 -4.44
N ARG A 188 -5.79 -8.82 -4.39
CA ARG A 188 -4.96 -8.04 -3.45
C ARG A 188 -5.81 -7.08 -2.64
N ILE A 189 -5.53 -7.00 -1.34
CA ILE A 189 -6.18 -6.09 -0.40
C ILE A 189 -5.53 -4.70 -0.50
N HIS A 190 -6.35 -3.67 -0.38
CA HIS A 190 -5.95 -2.27 -0.36
C HIS A 190 -6.45 -1.59 0.92
N THR A 191 -5.80 -0.49 1.30
CA THR A 191 -6.32 0.42 2.32
C THR A 191 -7.65 1.03 1.87
N GLU A 192 -8.35 1.74 2.75
CA GLU A 192 -9.59 2.45 2.40
C GLU A 192 -9.36 3.49 1.30
N GLU A 193 -8.16 4.08 1.25
CA GLU A 193 -7.73 5.03 0.24
C GLU A 193 -7.25 4.38 -1.07
N GLY A 194 -7.33 3.05 -1.18
CA GLY A 194 -6.97 2.31 -2.39
C GLY A 194 -5.48 2.07 -2.57
N ILE A 195 -4.67 2.16 -1.51
CA ILE A 195 -3.23 1.86 -1.53
C ILE A 195 -3.01 0.34 -1.41
N PRO A 196 -2.23 -0.30 -2.29
CA PRO A 196 -2.03 -1.75 -2.24
C PRO A 196 -1.30 -2.21 -0.97
N MET A 197 -1.89 -3.14 -0.22
CA MET A 197 -1.27 -3.75 0.94
C MET A 197 -0.47 -5.00 0.53
N LYS A 198 0.44 -5.47 1.38
CA LYS A 198 1.16 -6.75 1.17
C LYS A 198 0.28 -7.95 1.57
N ALA A 199 -0.98 -7.97 1.15
CA ALA A 199 -1.92 -9.04 1.49
C ALA A 199 -2.67 -9.54 0.26
N TRP A 200 -2.55 -10.84 0.02
CA TRP A 200 -3.06 -11.51 -1.17
C TRP A 200 -3.82 -12.78 -0.82
N GLY A 201 -4.84 -13.10 -1.61
CA GLY A 201 -5.48 -14.40 -1.59
C GLY A 201 -5.35 -15.07 -2.95
N VAL A 202 -5.03 -16.37 -2.99
CA VAL A 202 -5.06 -17.23 -4.18
C VAL A 202 -5.97 -18.44 -3.97
N GLN A 203 -6.91 -18.69 -4.88
CA GLN A 203 -7.88 -19.80 -4.76
C GLN A 203 -7.25 -21.18 -5.05
N PHE A 204 -6.12 -21.18 -5.76
CA PHE A 204 -5.34 -22.36 -6.11
C PHE A 204 -4.26 -22.66 -5.05
N HIS A 205 -3.56 -23.79 -5.22
CA HIS A 205 -2.50 -24.28 -4.33
C HIS A 205 -1.11 -24.05 -4.95
N PRO A 206 -0.47 -22.89 -4.73
CA PRO A 206 0.87 -22.64 -5.25
C PRO A 206 1.95 -23.53 -4.59
N GLU A 207 1.65 -24.15 -3.46
CA GLU A 207 2.50 -25.09 -2.72
C GLU A 207 2.50 -26.52 -3.29
N SER A 208 1.60 -26.83 -4.22
CA SER A 208 1.54 -28.13 -4.89
C SER A 208 2.66 -28.29 -5.92
N THR A 209 3.85 -28.73 -5.48
CA THR A 209 4.96 -29.10 -6.40
C THR A 209 4.69 -30.43 -7.09
N PRO A 210 5.40 -30.76 -8.19
CA PRO A 210 5.26 -32.06 -8.84
C PRO A 210 5.40 -33.26 -7.92
N GLU A 211 6.39 -33.23 -7.03
CA GLU A 211 6.64 -34.29 -6.06
C GLU A 211 5.48 -34.44 -5.07
N ILE A 212 4.96 -33.31 -4.56
CA ILE A 212 3.84 -33.28 -3.61
C ILE A 212 2.57 -33.82 -4.29
N CYS A 213 2.33 -33.42 -5.54
CA CYS A 213 1.17 -33.88 -6.30
C CYS A 213 1.18 -35.39 -6.51
N ARG A 214 2.29 -35.94 -7.00
CA ARG A 214 2.41 -37.39 -7.24
C ARG A 214 2.24 -38.17 -5.93
N TYR A 215 2.87 -37.71 -4.85
CA TYR A 215 2.74 -38.38 -3.56
C TYR A 215 1.31 -38.29 -3.01
N ALA A 216 0.68 -37.11 -3.04
CA ALA A 216 -0.69 -36.94 -2.59
C ALA A 216 -1.70 -37.76 -3.42
N SER A 217 -1.48 -37.89 -4.74
CA SER A 217 -2.24 -38.80 -5.59
C SER A 217 -2.04 -40.26 -5.20
N SER A 218 -0.80 -40.69 -4.91
CA SER A 218 -0.48 -42.08 -4.54
C SER A 218 -1.15 -42.55 -3.24
N VAL A 219 -1.42 -41.63 -2.32
CA VAL A 219 -2.10 -41.91 -1.04
C VAL A 219 -3.59 -41.53 -1.04
N GLY A 220 -4.13 -41.11 -2.19
CA GLY A 220 -5.55 -40.76 -2.34
C GLY A 220 -5.96 -39.43 -1.68
N ASP A 221 -5.00 -38.58 -1.32
CA ASP A 221 -5.26 -37.28 -0.71
C ASP A 221 -5.62 -36.19 -1.72
N MET A 222 -5.34 -36.43 -3.02
CA MET A 222 -5.69 -35.59 -4.16
C MET A 222 -6.28 -36.43 -5.29
N PRO A 223 -7.29 -35.93 -6.04
CA PRO A 223 -8.04 -36.73 -7.02
C PRO A 223 -7.43 -36.73 -8.43
N PHE A 224 -6.15 -36.40 -8.60
CA PHE A 224 -5.48 -36.35 -9.91
C PHE A 224 -4.78 -37.66 -10.24
N ALA A 225 -4.67 -37.98 -11.53
CA ALA A 225 -3.90 -39.13 -11.99
C ALA A 225 -2.40 -38.89 -11.75
N GLU A 226 -1.70 -39.92 -11.26
CA GLU A 226 -0.27 -39.85 -10.92
C GLU A 226 0.61 -39.55 -12.14
N ASP A 227 0.14 -39.90 -13.35
CA ASP A 227 0.81 -39.73 -14.64
C ASP A 227 0.39 -38.46 -15.40
N ASP A 228 -0.31 -37.51 -14.74
CA ASP A 228 -0.72 -36.26 -15.37
C ASP A 228 0.48 -35.34 -15.66
N THR A 229 0.94 -35.36 -16.91
CA THR A 229 2.07 -34.55 -17.40
C THR A 229 1.92 -33.04 -17.21
N ARG A 230 0.69 -32.52 -17.01
CA ARG A 230 0.46 -31.07 -16.79
C ARG A 230 1.08 -30.59 -15.47
N ILE A 231 1.35 -31.49 -14.53
CA ILE A 231 1.98 -31.20 -13.25
C ILE A 231 3.40 -30.61 -13.42
N GLU A 232 4.12 -30.97 -14.49
CA GLU A 232 5.47 -30.47 -14.76
C GLU A 232 5.50 -28.99 -15.22
N GLU A 233 4.33 -28.42 -15.55
CA GLU A 233 4.20 -27.05 -16.04
C GLU A 233 3.70 -26.07 -14.97
N LEU A 234 3.62 -26.50 -13.71
CA LEU A 234 3.09 -25.69 -12.62
C LEU A 234 4.06 -24.55 -12.26
N GLU A 235 3.51 -23.33 -12.15
CA GLU A 235 4.31 -22.14 -11.75
C GLU A 235 4.02 -21.67 -10.31
N GLY A 236 3.33 -22.49 -9.51
CA GLY A 236 2.96 -22.16 -8.13
C GLY A 236 4.15 -21.79 -7.24
N SER A 237 5.27 -22.50 -7.36
CA SER A 237 6.47 -22.26 -6.56
C SER A 237 7.06 -20.87 -6.78
N LYS A 238 7.00 -20.33 -8.00
CA LYS A 238 7.44 -18.95 -8.31
C LYS A 238 6.58 -17.91 -7.60
N ILE A 239 5.27 -18.15 -7.47
CA ILE A 239 4.35 -17.28 -6.73
C ILE A 239 4.73 -17.25 -5.24
N LEU A 240 5.06 -18.41 -4.66
CA LEU A 240 5.55 -18.49 -3.27
C LEU A 240 6.90 -17.78 -3.08
N GLN A 241 7.84 -17.96 -4.00
CA GLN A 241 9.13 -17.25 -3.98
C GLN A 241 8.94 -15.74 -4.07
N ASN A 242 8.02 -15.27 -4.93
CA ASN A 242 7.67 -13.85 -5.01
C ASN A 242 7.05 -13.35 -3.71
N PHE A 243 6.15 -14.10 -3.09
CA PHE A 243 5.59 -13.75 -1.78
C PHE A 243 6.67 -13.66 -0.70
N ALA A 244 7.53 -14.66 -0.58
CA ALA A 244 8.62 -14.66 0.40
C ALA A 244 9.57 -13.47 0.21
N ARG A 245 9.96 -13.18 -1.04
CA ARG A 245 10.74 -11.99 -1.37
C ARG A 245 10.00 -10.71 -0.97
N LEU A 246 8.72 -10.58 -1.28
CA LEU A 246 7.94 -9.39 -0.92
C LEU A 246 7.73 -9.24 0.59
N ALA A 247 7.66 -10.34 1.31
CA ALA A 247 7.51 -10.36 2.77
C ALA A 247 8.82 -10.01 3.48
N LEU A 248 9.93 -10.58 3.03
CA LEU A 248 11.27 -10.38 3.62
C LEU A 248 11.97 -9.12 3.14
N ASN A 249 11.62 -8.59 1.96
CA ASN A 249 12.16 -7.33 1.46
C ASN A 249 11.59 -6.17 2.27
N LYS A 250 12.32 -5.81 3.32
CA LYS A 250 12.05 -4.64 4.16
C LYS A 250 12.79 -3.45 3.59
N THR A 251 12.30 -2.94 2.46
CA THR A 251 12.61 -1.55 2.13
C THR A 251 12.00 -0.65 3.22
N PRO A 252 12.69 0.43 3.63
CA PRO A 252 12.18 1.29 4.67
C PRO A 252 10.84 1.90 4.27
N ARG A 253 10.01 2.21 5.27
CA ARG A 253 8.81 3.04 5.11
C ARG A 253 9.27 4.48 4.92
N VAL A 254 9.22 4.94 3.67
CA VAL A 254 9.68 6.28 3.30
C VAL A 254 8.50 7.26 3.32
N VAL A 255 8.63 8.31 4.12
CA VAL A 255 7.74 9.47 4.04
C VAL A 255 8.52 10.64 3.47
N VAL A 256 7.92 11.37 2.54
CA VAL A 256 8.51 12.57 1.96
C VAL A 256 7.63 13.76 2.31
N LEU A 257 8.22 14.86 2.77
CA LEU A 257 7.56 16.15 2.93
C LEU A 257 8.15 17.14 1.94
N THR A 258 7.34 17.71 1.06
CA THR A 258 7.78 18.73 0.10
C THR A 258 7.12 20.08 0.35
N GLY A 259 7.88 21.15 0.09
CA GLY A 259 7.41 22.54 0.07
C GLY A 259 7.79 23.25 -1.22
N ALA A 260 7.55 24.56 -1.28
CA ALA A 260 7.63 25.34 -2.52
C ALA A 260 8.99 25.28 -3.21
N GLY A 261 10.08 25.08 -2.46
CA GLY A 261 11.43 25.00 -3.01
C GLY A 261 11.65 23.84 -3.99
N ILE A 262 10.85 22.78 -3.93
CA ILE A 262 10.94 21.70 -4.93
C ILE A 262 10.43 22.13 -6.31
N SER A 263 9.52 23.11 -6.37
CA SER A 263 8.87 23.60 -7.60
C SER A 263 9.54 24.86 -8.16
N GLU A 264 10.56 25.40 -7.50
CA GLU A 264 11.27 26.62 -7.92
C GLU A 264 11.91 26.46 -9.32
N GLU A 265 12.59 25.33 -9.53
CA GLU A 265 13.23 24.99 -10.81
C GLU A 265 12.22 24.70 -11.93
N SER A 266 10.93 24.60 -11.60
CA SER A 266 9.81 24.50 -12.55
C SER A 266 9.21 25.85 -12.93
N GLY A 267 9.83 26.97 -12.49
CA GLY A 267 9.37 28.33 -12.80
C GLY A 267 8.28 28.86 -11.87
N LEU A 268 8.00 28.16 -10.77
CA LEU A 268 7.03 28.58 -9.76
C LEU A 268 7.77 29.27 -8.60
N LYS A 269 7.50 30.56 -8.37
CA LYS A 269 8.21 31.33 -7.34
C LYS A 269 7.92 30.80 -5.94
N THR A 270 8.94 30.81 -5.09
CA THR A 270 8.77 30.48 -3.67
C THR A 270 8.28 31.71 -2.88
N PHE A 271 7.85 31.47 -1.64
CA PHE A 271 7.49 32.55 -0.72
C PHE A 271 8.68 33.38 -0.25
N ARG A 272 9.91 32.83 -0.32
CA ARG A 272 11.11 33.46 0.25
C ARG A 272 11.75 34.50 -0.66
N ASP A 273 11.40 34.51 -1.95
CA ASP A 273 12.13 35.28 -2.97
C ASP A 273 11.66 36.74 -3.13
N ASN A 274 10.69 37.22 -2.33
CA ASN A 274 10.02 38.52 -2.54
C ASN A 274 9.77 39.32 -1.24
N ASP A 275 10.73 39.39 -0.32
CA ASP A 275 10.63 40.21 0.91
C ASP A 275 9.36 39.95 1.76
N GLY A 276 8.87 38.70 1.76
CA GLY A 276 7.64 38.30 2.47
C GLY A 276 6.33 38.48 1.68
N LEU A 277 6.41 38.82 0.39
CA LEU A 277 5.28 38.85 -0.52
C LEU A 277 5.19 37.55 -1.34
N TRP A 278 3.96 37.12 -1.65
CA TRP A 278 3.71 36.05 -2.60
C TRP A 278 3.16 36.64 -3.90
N GLU A 279 3.94 36.55 -4.99
CA GLU A 279 3.63 37.21 -6.27
C GLU A 279 3.25 38.70 -6.10
N ASN A 280 4.04 39.43 -5.31
CA ASN A 280 3.83 40.84 -4.96
C ASN A 280 2.61 41.16 -4.08
N HIS A 281 2.00 40.15 -3.44
CA HIS A 281 0.87 40.32 -2.51
C HIS A 281 1.25 39.90 -1.08
N ARG A 282 0.68 40.55 -0.06
CA ARG A 282 0.79 40.08 1.33
C ARG A 282 -0.09 38.83 1.50
N LEU A 283 0.39 37.84 2.26
CA LEU A 283 -0.35 36.57 2.45
C LEU A 283 -1.75 36.79 3.03
N GLU A 284 -1.86 37.66 4.02
CA GLU A 284 -3.11 38.02 4.68
C GLU A 284 -4.15 38.64 3.74
N ASP A 285 -3.73 39.14 2.58
CA ASP A 285 -4.61 39.75 1.58
C ASP A 285 -5.12 38.75 0.53
N VAL A 286 -4.51 37.57 0.41
CA VAL A 286 -4.83 36.61 -0.67
C VAL A 286 -5.00 35.16 -0.22
N ALA A 287 -4.54 34.80 0.98
CA ALA A 287 -4.47 33.41 1.44
C ALA A 287 -5.14 33.22 2.82
N SER A 288 -6.27 33.89 3.07
CA SER A 288 -7.08 33.71 4.29
C SER A 288 -8.59 33.73 4.00
N PRO A 289 -9.43 33.04 4.79
CA PRO A 289 -10.88 33.16 4.67
C PRO A 289 -11.38 34.59 4.91
N LEU A 290 -10.64 35.39 5.70
CA LEU A 290 -10.94 36.79 5.93
C LEU A 290 -10.67 37.63 4.67
N ALA A 291 -9.58 37.37 3.96
CA ALA A 291 -9.28 38.00 2.67
C ALA A 291 -10.38 37.72 1.65
N TRP A 292 -10.78 36.45 1.52
CA TRP A 292 -11.84 36.04 0.61
C TRP A 292 -13.16 36.75 0.88
N ARG A 293 -13.55 36.89 2.15
CA ARG A 293 -14.77 37.64 2.52
C ARG A 293 -14.64 39.15 2.30
N ARG A 294 -13.43 39.70 2.45
CA ARG A 294 -13.17 41.14 2.32
C ARG A 294 -13.14 41.58 0.86
N ASP A 295 -12.44 40.81 0.01
CA ASP A 295 -12.24 41.12 -1.40
C ASP A 295 -12.11 39.81 -2.21
N PRO A 296 -13.23 39.14 -2.52
CA PRO A 296 -13.20 37.88 -3.24
C PRO A 296 -12.69 38.03 -4.68
N GLU A 297 -12.87 39.20 -5.31
CA GLU A 297 -12.36 39.46 -6.66
C GLU A 297 -10.83 39.45 -6.70
N LEU A 298 -10.17 40.12 -5.75
CA LEU A 298 -8.72 40.11 -5.63
C LEU A 298 -8.19 38.70 -5.46
N VAL A 299 -8.75 37.95 -4.51
CA VAL A 299 -8.32 36.58 -4.24
C VAL A 299 -8.60 35.65 -5.42
N TRP A 300 -9.74 35.82 -6.08
CA TRP A 300 -10.09 35.04 -7.28
C TRP A 300 -9.09 35.28 -8.40
N ARG A 301 -8.88 36.53 -8.82
CA ARG A 301 -7.87 36.87 -9.85
C ARG A 301 -6.48 36.41 -9.45
N PHE A 302 -6.15 36.51 -8.15
CA PHE A 302 -4.91 35.99 -7.63
C PHE A 302 -4.79 34.48 -7.93
N TYR A 303 -5.78 33.67 -7.59
CA TYR A 303 -5.69 32.23 -7.87
C TYR A 303 -5.84 31.89 -9.36
N GLN A 304 -6.67 32.59 -10.14
CA GLN A 304 -6.78 32.39 -11.60
C GLN A 304 -5.42 32.58 -12.30
N ALA A 305 -4.65 33.61 -11.93
CA ALA A 305 -3.31 33.81 -12.46
C ALA A 305 -2.37 32.63 -12.15
N ARG A 306 -2.43 32.08 -10.93
CA ARG A 306 -1.65 30.90 -10.52
C ARG A 306 -2.09 29.62 -11.24
N ARG A 307 -3.39 29.46 -11.48
CA ARG A 307 -3.94 28.34 -12.26
C ARG A 307 -3.49 28.39 -13.71
N ARG A 308 -3.42 29.58 -14.31
CA ARG A 308 -2.84 29.78 -15.65
C ARG A 308 -1.34 29.47 -15.66
N GLN A 309 -0.58 29.99 -14.70
CA GLN A 309 0.86 29.70 -14.57
C GLN A 309 1.16 28.20 -14.40
N LEU A 310 0.30 27.46 -13.69
CA LEU A 310 0.45 26.01 -13.51
C LEU A 310 0.50 25.25 -14.84
N LEU A 311 -0.24 25.72 -15.86
CA LEU A 311 -0.26 25.10 -17.19
C LEU A 311 1.06 25.28 -17.96
N GLU A 312 1.88 26.25 -17.57
CA GLU A 312 3.17 26.53 -18.19
C GLU A 312 4.33 25.82 -17.48
N ALA A 313 4.14 25.44 -16.21
CA ALA A 313 5.15 24.74 -15.42
C ALA A 313 5.21 23.26 -15.80
N GLU A 314 6.40 22.66 -15.77
CA GLU A 314 6.62 21.23 -15.98
C GLU A 314 7.38 20.60 -14.81
N PRO A 315 7.18 19.31 -14.49
CA PRO A 315 7.93 18.67 -13.42
C PRO A 315 9.43 18.70 -13.72
N ASN A 316 10.23 19.04 -12.71
CA ASN A 316 11.69 19.00 -12.81
C ASN A 316 12.26 17.64 -12.34
N SER A 317 13.58 17.49 -12.42
CA SER A 317 14.32 16.29 -12.02
C SER A 317 14.02 15.81 -10.61
N ALA A 318 13.71 16.72 -9.68
CA ALA A 318 13.38 16.40 -8.29
C ALA A 318 12.09 15.58 -8.19
N HIS A 319 11.05 15.99 -8.94
CA HIS A 319 9.76 15.32 -8.97
C HIS A 319 9.87 13.91 -9.57
N TYR A 320 10.63 13.77 -10.66
CA TYR A 320 10.87 12.46 -11.28
C TYR A 320 11.70 11.53 -10.40
N ALA A 321 12.66 12.06 -9.64
CA ALA A 321 13.44 11.29 -8.67
C ALA A 321 12.54 10.70 -7.57
N LEU A 322 11.60 11.48 -7.03
CA LEU A 322 10.65 10.99 -6.04
C LEU A 322 9.66 9.96 -6.62
N ALA A 323 9.17 10.18 -7.83
CA ALA A 323 8.34 9.18 -8.53
C ALA A 323 9.13 7.87 -8.78
N LYS A 324 10.42 7.96 -9.10
CA LYS A 324 11.29 6.78 -9.21
C LYS A 324 11.43 6.06 -7.86
N LEU A 325 11.67 6.80 -6.78
CA LEU A 325 11.78 6.26 -5.42
C LEU A 325 10.51 5.51 -5.03
N GLU A 326 9.33 6.12 -5.22
CA GLU A 326 8.02 5.51 -4.96
C GLU A 326 7.86 4.16 -5.67
N ASN A 327 8.28 4.07 -6.93
CA ASN A 327 8.16 2.84 -7.71
C ASN A 327 9.12 1.72 -7.26
N LYS A 328 10.15 2.05 -6.48
CA LYS A 328 11.24 1.13 -6.11
C LYS A 328 11.18 0.69 -4.66
N VAL A 329 10.57 1.47 -3.77
CA VAL A 329 10.29 1.04 -2.40
C VAL A 329 8.89 0.45 -2.26
N ASP A 330 8.66 -0.34 -1.21
CA ASP A 330 7.36 -0.96 -1.00
C ASP A 330 6.38 -0.09 -0.20
N SER A 331 6.90 0.83 0.63
CA SER A 331 6.09 1.76 1.42
C SER A 331 6.62 3.18 1.23
N PHE A 332 5.81 4.01 0.58
CA PHE A 332 6.14 5.39 0.25
C PHE A 332 4.91 6.25 0.43
N THR A 333 4.99 7.36 1.17
CA THR A 333 3.94 8.38 1.20
C THR A 333 4.55 9.76 0.96
N LEU A 334 4.04 10.48 -0.05
CA LEU A 334 4.44 11.86 -0.33
C LEU A 334 3.44 12.85 0.26
N ILE A 335 3.89 13.69 1.17
CA ILE A 335 3.13 14.80 1.72
C ILE A 335 3.65 16.07 1.04
N THR A 336 2.76 16.88 0.48
CA THR A 336 3.14 18.15 -0.14
C THR A 336 2.33 19.30 0.40
N GLN A 337 3.03 20.38 0.77
CA GLN A 337 2.45 21.68 1.07
C GLN A 337 2.11 22.46 -0.21
N ASN A 338 2.61 22.01 -1.36
CA ASN A 338 2.38 22.68 -2.63
C ASN A 338 0.98 22.39 -3.12
N VAL A 339 0.45 23.35 -3.88
CA VAL A 339 -0.89 23.30 -4.46
C VAL A 339 -0.84 23.08 -5.98
N ASP A 340 0.35 22.91 -6.53
CA ASP A 340 0.57 22.48 -7.92
C ASP A 340 0.30 20.97 -8.11
N ASP A 341 0.37 20.51 -9.36
CA ASP A 341 0.16 19.11 -9.77
C ASP A 341 1.45 18.44 -10.29
N LEU A 342 2.63 19.00 -9.98
CA LEU A 342 3.89 18.54 -10.58
C LEU A 342 4.28 17.13 -10.13
N HIS A 343 4.00 16.77 -8.88
CA HIS A 343 4.23 15.41 -8.37
C HIS A 343 3.39 14.36 -9.11
N SER A 344 2.11 14.64 -9.35
CA SER A 344 1.23 13.69 -10.05
C SER A 344 1.59 13.59 -11.53
N ARG A 345 1.94 14.71 -12.18
CA ARG A 345 2.45 14.71 -13.56
C ARG A 345 3.79 13.98 -13.71
N ALA A 346 4.66 14.02 -12.69
CA ALA A 346 5.88 13.22 -12.66
C ALA A 346 5.64 11.70 -12.47
N GLY A 347 4.42 11.31 -12.07
CA GLY A 347 4.02 9.92 -11.90
C GLY A 347 3.89 9.46 -10.45
N SER A 348 4.01 10.37 -9.47
CA SER A 348 3.76 10.02 -8.07
C SER A 348 2.29 9.69 -7.86
N LYS A 349 1.97 8.66 -7.06
CA LYS A 349 0.59 8.17 -6.88
C LYS A 349 0.13 8.25 -5.44
N ASN A 350 0.99 7.87 -4.50
CA ASN A 350 0.63 7.79 -3.09
C ASN A 350 0.95 9.09 -2.35
N MET A 351 0.06 10.09 -2.49
CA MET A 351 0.30 11.42 -1.93
C MET A 351 -0.84 11.99 -1.07
N VAL A 352 -0.49 12.97 -0.26
CA VAL A 352 -1.40 13.86 0.48
C VAL A 352 -1.05 15.31 0.13
N GLN A 353 -1.95 15.98 -0.61
CA GLN A 353 -1.86 17.41 -0.92
C GLN A 353 -2.52 18.21 0.20
N MET A 354 -1.77 18.41 1.29
CA MET A 354 -2.32 18.88 2.56
C MET A 354 -2.93 20.29 2.47
N HIS A 355 -2.53 21.10 1.49
CA HIS A 355 -3.06 22.45 1.28
C HIS A 355 -4.02 22.57 0.10
N GLY A 356 -4.53 21.45 -0.43
CA GLY A 356 -5.45 21.45 -1.57
C GLY A 356 -4.72 21.55 -2.91
N GLN A 357 -5.44 21.94 -3.97
CA GLN A 357 -4.93 21.88 -5.35
C GLN A 357 -5.48 23.03 -6.19
N LEU A 358 -4.62 23.66 -7.00
CA LEU A 358 -5.00 24.73 -7.93
C LEU A 358 -5.96 24.26 -9.03
N ARG A 359 -5.91 22.98 -9.42
CA ARG A 359 -6.81 22.42 -10.43
C ARG A 359 -8.27 22.35 -9.98
N LEU A 360 -8.48 22.35 -8.66
CA LEU A 360 -9.76 22.07 -8.04
C LEU A 360 -10.41 23.35 -7.51
N LEU A 361 -11.72 23.43 -7.67
CA LEU A 361 -12.58 24.44 -7.07
C LEU A 361 -13.57 23.75 -6.12
N ARG A 362 -13.96 24.41 -5.04
CA ARG A 362 -14.98 23.94 -4.11
C ARG A 362 -16.14 24.92 -3.99
N CYS A 363 -17.35 24.39 -3.94
CA CYS A 363 -18.54 25.20 -3.68
C CYS A 363 -18.58 25.62 -2.20
N GLU A 364 -18.77 26.92 -1.93
CA GLU A 364 -18.88 27.42 -0.56
C GLU A 364 -20.16 26.99 0.18
N TYR A 365 -21.16 26.48 -0.56
CA TYR A 365 -22.45 26.08 -0.01
C TYR A 365 -22.57 24.56 0.17
N CYS A 366 -22.43 23.78 -0.92
CA CYS A 366 -22.59 22.32 -0.87
C CYS A 366 -21.28 21.56 -0.63
N SER A 367 -20.13 22.23 -0.58
CA SER A 367 -18.79 21.64 -0.43
C SER A 367 -18.38 20.67 -1.55
N GLU A 368 -19.15 20.57 -2.64
CA GLU A 368 -18.79 19.76 -3.81
C GLU A 368 -17.53 20.32 -4.47
N ILE A 369 -16.66 19.41 -4.93
CA ILE A 369 -15.34 19.72 -5.51
C ILE A 369 -15.37 19.40 -6.99
N PHE A 370 -14.85 20.33 -7.80
CA PHE A 370 -14.84 20.23 -9.26
C PHE A 370 -13.43 20.46 -9.78
N GLU A 371 -12.98 19.62 -10.71
CA GLU A 371 -11.82 19.94 -11.54
C GLU A 371 -12.26 20.84 -12.71
N LYS A 372 -11.63 22.01 -12.83
CA LYS A 372 -12.11 23.11 -13.68
C LYS A 372 -10.98 23.78 -14.45
N MET A 373 -10.26 23.04 -15.30
CA MET A 373 -9.04 23.53 -15.97
C MET A 373 -9.21 23.75 -17.47
N GLN A 374 -10.44 23.87 -17.99
CA GLN A 374 -10.67 24.26 -19.38
C GLN A 374 -10.40 25.75 -19.58
N THR A 375 -10.20 26.18 -20.83
CA THR A 375 -9.89 27.59 -21.16
C THR A 375 -10.92 28.55 -20.56
N GLU A 376 -12.20 28.22 -20.63
CA GLU A 376 -13.30 29.06 -20.12
C GLU A 376 -13.32 29.12 -18.58
N ASP A 377 -12.76 28.11 -17.90
CA ASP A 377 -12.70 28.07 -16.43
C ASP A 377 -11.54 28.92 -15.86
N LEU A 378 -10.66 29.46 -16.72
CA LEU A 378 -9.44 30.19 -16.38
C LEU A 378 -9.57 31.71 -16.56
N GLU A 379 -10.73 32.17 -17.00
CA GLU A 379 -11.10 33.58 -17.11
C GLU A 379 -11.32 34.23 -15.73
N ASP A 380 -11.34 35.55 -15.66
CA ASP A 380 -11.45 36.28 -14.37
C ASP A 380 -12.87 36.31 -13.79
N ASP A 381 -13.87 35.79 -14.51
CA ASP A 381 -15.25 35.70 -14.03
C ASP A 381 -15.42 34.56 -12.99
N PHE A 382 -16.29 34.78 -12.01
CA PHE A 382 -16.63 33.76 -11.02
C PHE A 382 -17.38 32.60 -11.66
N ILE A 383 -17.07 31.38 -11.19
CA ILE A 383 -17.78 30.16 -11.58
C ILE A 383 -18.83 29.82 -10.53
N THR A 384 -20.05 29.49 -10.97
CA THR A 384 -21.16 29.11 -10.08
C THR A 384 -21.35 27.59 -10.01
N CYS A 385 -21.84 27.12 -8.87
CA CYS A 385 -22.18 25.72 -8.65
C CYS A 385 -23.61 25.42 -9.12
N GLN A 386 -23.87 24.16 -9.49
CA GLN A 386 -25.20 23.68 -9.89
C GLN A 386 -26.25 23.72 -8.76
N CYS A 387 -25.84 23.89 -7.50
CA CYS A 387 -26.75 23.95 -6.35
C CYS A 387 -27.47 25.31 -6.18
N GLU A 388 -27.46 26.14 -7.23
CA GLU A 388 -28.10 27.47 -7.38
C GLU A 388 -27.71 28.57 -6.37
N LYS A 389 -26.93 28.23 -5.33
CA LYS A 389 -26.61 29.13 -4.19
C LYS A 389 -25.12 29.35 -3.94
N GLY A 390 -24.25 28.62 -4.62
CA GLY A 390 -22.82 28.60 -4.30
C GLY A 390 -21.94 29.18 -5.39
N THR A 391 -21.14 30.18 -5.05
CA THR A 391 -19.96 30.55 -5.83
C THR A 391 -18.86 29.53 -5.56
N LEU A 392 -18.13 29.14 -6.60
CA LEU A 392 -16.96 28.30 -6.43
C LEU A 392 -15.78 29.16 -5.97
N ARG A 393 -15.03 28.66 -5.00
CA ARG A 393 -13.74 29.22 -4.59
C ARG A 393 -12.61 28.22 -4.90
N PRO A 394 -11.34 28.66 -4.95
CA PRO A 394 -10.21 27.75 -5.02
C PRO A 394 -10.26 26.68 -3.92
N HIS A 395 -10.07 25.41 -4.28
CA HIS A 395 -9.95 24.31 -3.31
C HIS A 395 -8.53 24.30 -2.71
N ILE A 396 -8.25 25.37 -1.98
CA ILE A 396 -6.98 25.64 -1.32
C ILE A 396 -7.26 25.79 0.17
N VAL A 397 -6.43 25.19 1.00
CA VAL A 397 -6.44 25.42 2.45
C VAL A 397 -5.72 26.73 2.71
N TRP A 398 -6.47 27.70 3.17
CA TRP A 398 -5.93 29.01 3.54
C TRP A 398 -5.42 29.04 4.97
N PHE A 399 -4.64 30.07 5.31
CA PHE A 399 -4.24 30.31 6.70
C PHE A 399 -5.49 30.45 7.59
N GLY A 400 -5.51 29.66 8.66
CA GLY A 400 -6.66 29.56 9.57
C GLY A 400 -7.65 28.43 9.22
N GLU A 401 -7.46 27.71 8.11
CA GLU A 401 -8.19 26.48 7.79
C GLU A 401 -7.37 25.23 8.18
N GLU A 402 -8.05 24.12 8.44
CA GLU A 402 -7.41 22.85 8.77
C GLU A 402 -6.83 22.17 7.51
N PRO A 403 -5.56 21.74 7.52
CA PRO A 403 -4.98 20.99 6.41
C PRO A 403 -5.66 19.66 6.18
N LEU A 404 -5.65 19.22 4.92
CA LEU A 404 -6.28 17.99 4.50
C LEU A 404 -5.44 16.77 4.89
N GLY A 405 -6.11 15.70 5.31
CA GLY A 405 -5.48 14.40 5.50
C GLY A 405 -4.60 14.27 6.74
N MET A 406 -4.77 15.12 7.76
CA MET A 406 -3.94 15.12 8.98
C MET A 406 -3.87 13.76 9.68
N MET A 407 -5.00 13.05 9.83
CA MET A 407 -5.00 11.71 10.43
C MET A 407 -4.10 10.71 9.67
N ARG A 408 -4.11 10.77 8.34
CA ARG A 408 -3.25 9.92 7.51
C ARG A 408 -1.79 10.37 7.62
N ILE A 409 -1.53 11.68 7.56
CA ILE A 409 -0.18 12.24 7.74
C ILE A 409 0.43 11.75 9.05
N GLU A 410 -0.29 11.88 10.17
CA GLU A 410 0.18 11.46 11.49
C GLU A 410 0.49 9.96 11.53
N ARG A 411 -0.41 9.11 11.00
CA ARG A 411 -0.22 7.65 10.94
C ARG A 411 1.06 7.28 10.18
N GLU A 412 1.25 7.84 8.99
CA GLU A 412 2.40 7.50 8.12
C GLU A 412 3.71 8.04 8.73
N VAL A 413 3.69 9.26 9.28
CA VAL A 413 4.86 9.90 9.89
C VAL A 413 5.31 9.17 11.16
N MET A 414 4.38 8.75 12.02
CA MET A 414 4.71 7.97 13.23
C MET A 414 5.29 6.58 12.91
N ALA A 415 4.97 6.04 11.74
CA ALA A 415 5.41 4.72 11.31
C ALA A 415 6.59 4.75 10.33
N ALA A 416 7.13 5.94 10.03
CA ALA A 416 8.19 6.13 9.05
C ALA A 416 9.54 5.62 9.59
N ASP A 417 10.27 4.89 8.75
CA ASP A 417 11.68 4.55 9.00
C ASP A 417 12.59 5.67 8.48
N ILE A 418 12.19 6.31 7.38
CA ILE A 418 12.90 7.40 6.72
C ILE A 418 11.94 8.56 6.48
N LEU A 419 12.32 9.77 6.89
CA LEU A 419 11.66 11.01 6.51
C LEU A 419 12.59 11.85 5.63
N ILE A 420 12.16 12.19 4.41
CA ILE A 420 12.89 13.11 3.53
C ILE A 420 12.13 14.44 3.44
N VAL A 421 12.74 15.53 3.89
CA VAL A 421 12.12 16.87 3.91
C VAL A 421 12.79 17.76 2.87
N ILE A 422 12.02 18.28 1.92
CA ILE A 422 12.54 18.90 0.70
C ILE A 422 11.91 20.28 0.50
N GLY A 423 12.74 21.30 0.32
CA GLY A 423 12.27 22.61 -0.16
C GLY A 423 11.26 23.30 0.76
N THR A 424 11.32 23.05 2.07
CA THR A 424 10.41 23.66 3.05
C THR A 424 11.13 24.65 3.96
N SER A 425 10.38 25.63 4.47
CA SER A 425 10.92 26.61 5.40
C SER A 425 11.08 26.08 6.83
N GLY A 426 10.32 25.04 7.19
CA GLY A 426 10.25 24.52 8.56
C GLY A 426 9.48 25.41 9.53
N VAL A 427 8.78 26.45 9.05
CA VAL A 427 8.14 27.45 9.93
C VAL A 427 6.62 27.29 10.01
N VAL A 428 5.96 26.91 8.92
CA VAL A 428 4.50 26.92 8.84
C VAL A 428 3.91 25.70 9.56
N TYR A 429 3.10 25.97 10.58
CA TYR A 429 2.31 24.94 11.27
C TYR A 429 1.09 24.52 10.40
N PRO A 430 0.72 23.23 10.35
CA PRO A 430 1.28 22.09 11.08
C PRO A 430 2.43 21.37 10.37
N ALA A 431 2.83 21.76 9.16
CA ALA A 431 3.88 21.04 8.43
C ALA A 431 5.24 21.00 9.18
N ASN A 432 5.53 22.03 9.98
CA ASN A 432 6.74 22.07 10.82
C ASN A 432 6.78 21.02 11.94
N SER A 433 5.65 20.40 12.33
CA SER A 433 5.61 19.37 13.37
C SER A 433 5.98 17.99 12.86
N ILE A 434 5.90 17.76 11.55
CA ILE A 434 6.17 16.45 10.91
C ILE A 434 7.58 15.95 11.23
N LEU A 435 8.59 16.81 11.08
CA LEU A 435 9.99 16.45 11.34
C LEU A 435 10.22 16.06 12.82
N PRO A 436 9.85 16.89 13.82
CA PRO A 436 9.92 16.49 15.22
C PRO A 436 9.19 15.18 15.56
N ILE A 437 8.00 14.94 14.97
CA ILE A 437 7.22 13.72 15.23
C ILE A 437 7.90 12.49 14.64
N ALA A 438 8.38 12.55 13.40
CA ALA A 438 9.11 11.44 12.79
C ALA A 438 10.37 11.12 13.61
N LYS A 439 11.13 12.17 13.96
CA LYS A 439 12.38 12.04 14.72
C LYS A 439 12.16 11.40 16.10
N SER A 440 11.10 11.79 16.81
CA SER A 440 10.78 11.22 18.13
C SER A 440 10.29 9.77 18.07
N ASN A 441 9.78 9.33 16.91
CA ASN A 441 9.40 7.93 16.65
C ASN A 441 10.53 7.09 16.03
N GLY A 442 11.74 7.66 15.90
CA GLY A 442 12.93 6.91 15.49
C GLY A 442 13.23 6.91 14.00
N ALA A 443 12.51 7.71 13.19
CA ALA A 443 12.82 7.86 11.77
C ALA A 443 14.20 8.53 11.57
N TYR A 444 14.96 8.03 10.60
CA TYR A 444 16.16 8.71 10.11
C TYR A 444 15.75 9.84 9.15
N CYS A 445 16.13 11.07 9.51
CA CYS A 445 15.59 12.28 8.91
C CYS A 445 16.62 12.94 7.97
N ILE A 446 16.28 13.02 6.69
CA ILE A 446 17.10 13.62 5.63
C ILE A 446 16.49 14.94 5.19
N GLY A 447 17.30 16.00 5.14
CA GLY A 447 16.88 17.32 4.64
C GLY A 447 17.55 17.66 3.31
N VAL A 448 16.78 18.25 2.38
CA VAL A 448 17.29 18.81 1.12
C VAL A 448 16.73 20.21 0.94
N ASN A 449 17.59 21.23 0.98
CA ASN A 449 17.15 22.61 0.81
C ASN A 449 18.28 23.51 0.31
N LEU A 450 17.93 24.61 -0.37
CA LEU A 450 18.93 25.58 -0.84
C LEU A 450 19.69 26.23 0.31
N GLU A 451 18.95 26.59 1.37
CA GLU A 451 19.50 27.16 2.60
C GLU A 451 19.09 26.31 3.81
N PRO A 452 20.00 26.07 4.78
CA PRO A 452 19.67 25.36 6.00
C PRO A 452 18.46 26.00 6.73
N PRO A 453 17.40 25.24 7.08
CA PRO A 453 16.32 25.78 7.88
C PRO A 453 16.76 25.94 9.34
N GLU A 454 16.03 26.74 10.13
CA GLU A 454 16.37 26.98 11.55
C GLU A 454 16.42 25.69 12.38
N ASN A 455 15.61 24.70 12.01
CA ASN A 455 15.55 23.39 12.64
C ASN A 455 16.50 22.36 12.02
N VAL A 456 17.56 22.79 11.34
CA VAL A 456 18.52 21.89 10.65
C VAL A 456 19.11 20.81 11.58
N THR A 457 19.24 21.11 12.88
CA THR A 457 19.78 20.18 13.89
C THR A 457 18.90 18.96 14.16
N LEU A 458 17.66 18.93 13.67
CA LEU A 458 16.78 17.78 13.79
C LEU A 458 17.01 16.73 12.69
N PHE A 459 17.72 17.09 11.62
CA PHE A 459 18.10 16.15 10.57
C PHE A 459 19.31 15.33 11.00
N ASP A 460 19.28 14.04 10.67
CA ASP A 460 20.45 13.17 10.74
C ASP A 460 21.42 13.46 9.59
N GLU A 461 20.87 13.88 8.46
CA GLU A 461 21.59 14.14 7.22
C GLU A 461 20.98 15.35 6.51
N PHE A 462 21.82 16.27 6.04
CA PHE A 462 21.36 17.47 5.36
C PHE A 462 22.19 17.74 4.10
N HIS A 463 21.51 17.87 2.97
CA HIS A 463 22.09 18.20 1.68
C HIS A 463 21.71 19.62 1.28
N GLN A 464 22.70 20.50 1.23
CA GLN A 464 22.50 21.86 0.78
C GLN A 464 22.59 21.93 -0.75
N GLY A 465 21.55 22.43 -1.40
CA GLY A 465 21.53 22.59 -2.85
C GLY A 465 20.13 22.64 -3.42
N LYS A 466 20.04 22.77 -4.75
CA LYS A 466 18.76 22.72 -5.44
C LYS A 466 18.22 21.29 -5.49
N ALA A 467 16.91 21.13 -5.32
CA ALA A 467 16.29 19.82 -5.22
C ALA A 467 16.49 18.98 -6.50
N GLY A 468 16.43 19.60 -7.68
CA GLY A 468 16.61 18.94 -8.97
C GLY A 468 18.03 18.48 -9.27
N GLU A 469 19.02 19.07 -8.59
CA GLU A 469 20.43 18.66 -8.68
C GLU A 469 20.75 17.56 -7.65
N VAL A 470 20.24 17.70 -6.42
CA VAL A 470 20.58 16.81 -5.30
C VAL A 470 19.76 15.51 -5.28
N LEU A 471 18.44 15.58 -5.49
CA LEU A 471 17.57 14.40 -5.30
C LEU A 471 17.86 13.24 -6.24
N PRO A 472 18.19 13.42 -7.53
CA PRO A 472 18.48 12.29 -8.41
C PRO A 472 19.62 11.41 -7.86
N GLU A 473 20.72 12.02 -7.41
CA GLU A 473 21.87 11.29 -6.87
C GLU A 473 21.56 10.66 -5.51
N LEU A 474 20.89 11.40 -4.62
CA LEU A 474 20.45 10.88 -3.32
C LEU A 474 19.54 9.66 -3.47
N VAL A 475 18.57 9.72 -4.38
CA VAL A 475 17.65 8.60 -4.65
C VAL A 475 18.39 7.37 -5.16
N GLU A 476 19.37 7.51 -6.07
CA GLU A 476 20.17 6.35 -6.48
C GLU A 476 20.95 5.75 -5.31
N SER A 477 21.57 6.58 -4.46
CA SER A 477 22.33 6.13 -3.30
C SER A 477 21.46 5.35 -2.32
N LEU A 478 20.30 5.90 -1.96
CA LEU A 478 19.35 5.24 -1.05
C LEU A 478 18.84 3.91 -1.64
N LEU A 479 18.53 3.89 -2.93
CA LEU A 479 18.07 2.66 -3.58
C LEU A 479 19.18 1.60 -3.62
N GLN A 480 20.44 1.97 -3.83
CA GLN A 480 21.56 1.04 -3.77
C GLN A 480 21.71 0.47 -2.36
N GLU A 481 21.64 1.31 -1.33
CA GLU A 481 21.75 0.89 0.07
C GLU A 481 20.60 -0.04 0.51
N TRP A 482 19.37 0.21 0.06
CA TRP A 482 18.21 -0.60 0.46
C TRP A 482 17.98 -1.85 -0.37
N THR A 483 18.71 -2.00 -1.49
CA THR A 483 18.62 -3.19 -2.34
C THR A 483 19.86 -4.10 -2.27
N SER A 484 20.95 -3.62 -1.66
CA SER A 484 22.11 -4.44 -1.25
C SER A 484 21.82 -5.22 0.03
#